data_AF-A0A9D2WM11-F1
#
_entry.id   AF-A0A9D2WM11-F1
#
_cell.length_a   1.000
_cell.length_b   1.000
_cell.length_c   1.000
_cell.angle_alpha   90.00
_cell.angle_beta   90.00
_cell.angle_gamma   90.00
#
_symmetry.space_group_name_H-M   'P 1'
#
loop_
_entity.id
_entity.type
_entity.pdbx_description
1 polymer ?
#
loop_
_entity_poly.entity_id
_entity_poly.type
_entity_poly.pdbx_seq_one_letter_code
_entity_poly.pdbx_strand_id
1 'polypeptide(L)'
;MLIEHKRDRLNGQWWTVSYGKDANGEFISGVEKPYFSQQYIENQEILVKNRPEFRKKINSLNQSIEKTNQRIKELSEFHHTFNSITAREYNNWVSPPGTYDRLLDGLTWTTCVDNDADSRWESGRMPQLPYKKEPELSLFLMSIVPKEILDKENAYRRCFTTLANIRTENNQLEQEINEIAKQELNQYAYSARKGATIAWFSLVAVSFLCGGLYFKKYSTLKNPRT
;
A
#
# COMPACT_ATOMS: atom_id res chain seq x y z
N MET A 1 6.75 6.40 -25.08
CA MET A 1 5.40 5.78 -25.10
C MET A 1 4.40 6.89 -25.44
N LEU A 2 3.59 6.70 -26.48
CA LEU A 2 2.49 7.59 -26.84
C LEU A 2 1.21 7.05 -26.20
N ILE A 3 0.44 7.95 -25.59
CA ILE A 3 -0.82 7.63 -24.92
C ILE A 3 -1.92 8.49 -25.55
N GLU A 4 -2.94 7.85 -26.11
CA GLU A 4 -4.11 8.52 -26.66
C GLU A 4 -5.36 8.17 -25.85
N HIS A 5 -6.31 9.09 -25.77
CA HIS A 5 -7.60 8.85 -25.14
C HIS A 5 -8.70 8.76 -26.19
N LYS A 6 -9.45 7.67 -26.14
CA LYS A 6 -10.55 7.38 -27.06
C LYS A 6 -11.82 7.14 -26.28
N ARG A 7 -12.90 7.79 -26.69
CA ARG A 7 -14.23 7.50 -26.15
C ARG A 7 -14.87 6.35 -26.92
N ASP A 8 -15.34 5.35 -26.20
CA ASP A 8 -16.10 4.25 -26.77
C ASP A 8 -17.42 4.77 -27.32
N ARG A 9 -17.71 4.43 -28.57
CA ARG A 9 -18.91 4.90 -29.28
C ARG A 9 -20.18 4.20 -28.84
N LEU A 10 -20.05 3.02 -28.20
CA LEU A 10 -21.18 2.16 -27.86
C LEU A 10 -21.71 2.45 -26.46
N ASN A 11 -20.82 2.70 -25.49
CA ASN A 11 -21.18 2.95 -24.09
C ASN A 11 -20.68 4.30 -23.54
N GLY A 12 -19.93 5.08 -24.33
CA GLY A 12 -19.43 6.39 -23.92
C GLY A 12 -18.25 6.35 -22.93
N GLN A 13 -17.75 5.17 -22.54
CA GLN A 13 -16.61 4.97 -21.63
C GLN A 13 -15.32 5.50 -22.25
N TRP A 14 -14.46 6.13 -21.45
CA TRP A 14 -13.13 6.53 -21.90
C TRP A 14 -12.15 5.35 -21.83
N TRP A 15 -11.30 5.25 -22.85
CA TRP A 15 -10.25 4.27 -23.00
C TRP A 15 -8.93 4.96 -23.27
N THR A 16 -7.87 4.39 -22.76
CA THR A 16 -6.48 4.74 -23.02
C THR A 16 -5.93 3.78 -24.06
N VAL A 17 -5.34 4.29 -25.13
CA VAL A 17 -4.69 3.51 -26.18
C VAL A 17 -3.20 3.79 -26.13
N SER A 18 -2.40 2.74 -25.98
CA SER A 18 -0.95 2.87 -25.79
C SER A 18 -0.16 2.39 -27.00
N TYR A 19 0.85 3.16 -27.39
CA TYR A 19 1.77 2.87 -28.49
C TYR A 19 3.24 3.11 -28.08
N GLY A 20 4.16 2.36 -28.68
CA GLY A 20 5.60 2.54 -28.53
C GLY A 20 6.25 1.44 -27.71
N LYS A 21 7.35 1.72 -27.01
CA LYS A 21 7.98 0.75 -26.11
C LYS A 21 7.35 0.82 -24.72
N ASP A 22 7.07 -0.33 -24.13
CA ASP A 22 6.64 -0.48 -22.75
C ASP A 22 7.83 -0.33 -21.77
N ALA A 23 7.58 -0.51 -20.47
CA ALA A 23 8.60 -0.41 -19.43
C ALA A 23 9.70 -1.50 -19.53
N ASN A 24 9.42 -2.61 -20.22
CA ASN A 24 10.34 -3.72 -20.44
C ASN A 24 11.09 -3.59 -21.79
N GLY A 25 10.79 -2.55 -22.58
CA GLY A 25 11.37 -2.31 -23.89
C GLY A 25 10.66 -3.03 -25.05
N GLU A 26 9.58 -3.74 -24.79
CA GLU A 26 8.75 -4.41 -25.80
C GLU A 26 7.89 -3.39 -26.56
N PHE A 27 7.77 -3.58 -27.87
CA PHE A 27 6.91 -2.73 -28.68
C PHE A 27 5.44 -3.12 -28.49
N ILE A 28 4.67 -2.22 -27.89
CA ILE A 28 3.22 -2.25 -27.79
C ILE A 28 2.59 -1.37 -28.87
N SER A 29 1.58 -1.91 -29.55
CA SER A 29 0.84 -1.19 -30.59
C SER A 29 -0.65 -1.35 -30.37
N GLY A 30 -1.33 -0.25 -30.02
CA GLY A 30 -2.78 -0.19 -29.97
C GLY A 30 -3.41 -0.92 -28.78
N VAL A 31 -2.69 -1.10 -27.67
CA VAL A 31 -3.27 -1.73 -26.48
C VAL A 31 -4.28 -0.78 -25.85
N GLU A 32 -5.57 -1.16 -25.91
CA GLU A 32 -6.68 -0.41 -25.30
C GLU A 32 -6.90 -0.87 -23.85
N LYS A 33 -6.97 0.06 -22.90
CA LYS A 33 -7.38 -0.19 -21.50
C LYS A 33 -8.43 0.84 -21.09
N PRO A 34 -9.46 0.49 -20.32
CA PRO A 34 -10.44 1.47 -19.88
C PRO A 34 -9.77 2.49 -18.94
N TYR A 35 -10.15 3.75 -19.09
CA TYR A 35 -9.69 4.85 -18.26
C TYR A 35 -10.73 5.13 -17.17
N PHE A 36 -10.29 5.15 -15.92
CA PHE A 36 -11.12 5.53 -14.78
C PHE A 36 -10.52 6.74 -14.09
N SER A 37 -11.36 7.69 -13.67
CA SER A 37 -10.92 8.77 -12.80
C SER A 37 -10.55 8.22 -11.43
N GLN A 38 -9.65 8.91 -10.73
CA GLN A 38 -9.20 8.52 -9.40
C GLN A 38 -10.38 8.34 -8.42
N GLN A 39 -11.35 9.25 -8.44
CA GLN A 39 -12.56 9.17 -7.61
C GLN A 39 -13.37 7.88 -7.86
N TYR A 40 -13.41 7.38 -9.11
CA TYR A 40 -14.14 6.17 -9.43
C TYR A 40 -13.42 4.91 -8.91
N ILE A 41 -12.08 4.93 -8.95
CA ILE A 41 -11.24 3.88 -8.37
C ILE A 41 -11.42 3.86 -6.84
N GLU A 42 -11.33 5.02 -6.18
CA GLU A 42 -11.52 5.15 -4.73
C GLU A 42 -12.89 4.64 -4.26
N ASN A 43 -13.96 4.94 -5.00
CA ASN A 43 -15.29 4.42 -4.70
C ASN A 43 -15.34 2.89 -4.77
N GLN A 44 -14.69 2.28 -5.77
CA GLN A 44 -14.63 0.82 -5.86
C GLN A 44 -13.79 0.22 -4.74
N GLU A 45 -12.68 0.86 -4.37
CA GLU A 45 -11.86 0.45 -3.23
C GLU A 45 -12.66 0.44 -1.93
N ILE A 46 -13.53 1.42 -1.70
CA ILE A 46 -14.45 1.44 -0.55
C ILE A 46 -15.38 0.22 -0.58
N LEU A 47 -15.91 -0.16 -1.73
CA LEU A 47 -16.78 -1.34 -1.87
C LEU A 47 -16.01 -2.65 -1.57
N VAL A 48 -14.79 -2.79 -2.09
CA VAL A 48 -13.92 -3.95 -1.84
C VAL A 48 -13.53 -4.02 -0.36
N LYS A 49 -13.11 -2.89 0.23
CA LYS A 49 -12.76 -2.76 1.65
C LYS A 49 -13.91 -3.15 2.57
N ASN A 50 -15.15 -2.94 2.11
CA ASN A 50 -16.35 -3.25 2.86
C ASN A 50 -16.78 -4.72 2.82
N ARG A 51 -16.08 -5.59 2.07
CA ARG A 51 -16.38 -7.02 2.06
C ARG A 51 -16.02 -7.70 3.39
N PRO A 52 -16.72 -8.78 3.77
CA PRO A 52 -16.52 -9.44 5.06
C PRO A 52 -15.08 -9.86 5.34
N GLU A 53 -14.37 -10.38 4.33
CA GLU A 53 -12.99 -10.86 4.43
C GLU A 53 -12.01 -9.71 4.73
N PHE A 54 -12.08 -8.62 3.98
CA PHE A 54 -11.24 -7.44 4.17
C PHE A 54 -11.56 -6.72 5.48
N ARG A 55 -12.84 -6.56 5.81
CA ARG A 55 -13.26 -5.96 7.09
C ARG A 55 -12.72 -6.73 8.28
N LYS A 56 -12.83 -8.06 8.28
CA LYS A 56 -12.29 -8.91 9.36
C LYS A 56 -10.78 -8.75 9.49
N LYS A 57 -10.05 -8.78 8.36
CA LYS A 57 -8.59 -8.64 8.37
C LYS A 57 -8.14 -7.26 8.84
N ILE A 58 -8.75 -6.18 8.34
CA ILE A 58 -8.47 -4.81 8.78
C ILE A 58 -8.72 -4.65 10.29
N ASN A 59 -9.86 -5.14 10.78
CA ASN A 59 -10.18 -5.08 12.21
C ASN A 59 -9.16 -5.86 13.06
N SER A 60 -8.75 -7.05 12.60
CA SER A 60 -7.71 -7.87 13.26
C SER A 60 -6.36 -7.16 13.32
N LEU A 61 -5.93 -6.55 12.21
CA LEU A 61 -4.69 -5.78 12.14
C LEU A 61 -4.74 -4.56 13.07
N ASN A 62 -5.84 -3.80 13.06
CA ASN A 62 -6.03 -2.64 13.93
C ASN A 62 -5.98 -3.03 15.42
N GLN A 63 -6.66 -4.10 15.81
CA GLN A 63 -6.57 -4.62 17.18
C GLN A 63 -5.15 -5.05 17.55
N SER A 64 -4.41 -5.63 16.61
CA SER A 64 -3.02 -6.04 16.83
C SER A 64 -2.07 -4.85 16.97
N ILE A 65 -2.29 -3.78 16.19
CA ILE A 65 -1.59 -2.50 16.33
C ILE A 65 -1.85 -1.90 17.71
N GLU A 66 -3.11 -1.83 18.13
CA GLU A 66 -3.50 -1.27 19.43
C GLU A 66 -2.85 -2.03 20.59
N LYS A 67 -2.96 -3.36 20.61
CA LYS A 67 -2.30 -4.21 21.61
C LYS A 67 -0.79 -4.04 21.64
N THR A 68 -0.16 -3.96 20.46
CA THR A 68 1.30 -3.80 20.36
C THR A 68 1.73 -2.42 20.87
N ASN A 69 0.99 -1.36 20.53
CA ASN A 69 1.24 -0.01 21.02
C ASN A 69 1.06 0.10 22.54
N GLN A 70 0.04 -0.55 23.11
CA GLN A 70 -0.14 -0.60 24.56
C GLN A 70 1.07 -1.28 25.22
N ARG A 71 1.54 -2.39 24.66
CA ARG A 71 2.73 -3.10 25.17
C ARG A 71 4.01 -2.27 25.04
N ILE A 72 4.17 -1.50 23.97
CA ILE A 72 5.29 -0.56 23.81
C ILE A 72 5.25 0.50 24.91
N LYS A 73 4.08 1.06 25.23
CA LYS A 73 3.93 2.04 26.32
C LYS A 73 4.34 1.44 27.67
N GLU A 74 3.87 0.25 27.99
CA GLU A 74 4.24 -0.47 29.24
C GLU A 74 5.75 -0.72 29.35
N LEU A 75 6.43 -0.93 28.23
CA LEU A 75 7.86 -1.25 28.21
C LEU A 75 8.76 -0.02 28.00
N SER A 76 8.19 1.15 27.72
CA SER A 76 8.93 2.38 27.41
C SER A 76 9.82 2.87 28.56
N GLU A 77 9.35 2.75 29.81
CA GLU A 77 10.12 3.13 31.00
C GLU A 77 11.41 2.30 31.15
N PHE A 78 11.35 1.01 30.80
CA PHE A 78 12.52 0.13 30.81
C PHE A 78 13.50 0.49 29.70
N HIS A 79 13.02 0.97 28.54
CA HIS A 79 13.87 1.48 27.47
C HIS A 79 14.64 2.73 27.91
N HIS A 80 13.98 3.67 28.60
CA HIS A 80 14.65 4.84 29.18
C HIS A 80 15.69 4.46 30.24
N THR A 81 15.37 3.47 31.08
CA THR A 81 16.29 2.96 32.11
C THR A 81 17.49 2.24 31.47
N PHE A 82 17.27 1.44 30.43
CA PHE A 82 18.33 0.82 29.65
C PHE A 82 19.26 1.87 29.03
N ASN A 83 18.69 2.90 28.40
CA ASN A 83 19.46 3.98 27.81
C ASN A 83 20.26 4.76 28.87
N SER A 84 19.67 5.07 30.02
CA SER A 84 20.39 5.82 31.07
C SER A 84 21.58 5.06 31.65
N ILE A 85 21.44 3.75 31.88
CA ILE A 85 22.55 2.89 32.33
C ILE A 85 23.65 2.84 31.27
N THR A 86 23.28 2.53 30.03
CA THR A 86 24.27 2.39 28.95
C THR A 86 24.98 3.71 28.61
N ALA A 87 24.30 4.85 28.71
CA ALA A 87 24.90 6.17 28.55
C ALA A 87 25.96 6.46 29.62
N ARG A 88 25.62 6.18 30.89
CA ARG A 88 26.52 6.41 32.02
C ARG A 88 27.80 5.59 31.88
N GLU A 89 27.67 4.31 31.59
CA GLU A 89 28.84 3.43 31.49
C GLU A 89 29.67 3.70 30.22
N TYR A 90 29.02 4.12 29.13
CA TYR A 90 29.73 4.60 27.95
C TYR A 90 30.58 5.83 28.27
N ASN A 91 30.03 6.81 29.00
CA ASN A 91 30.77 8.00 29.40
C ASN A 91 31.96 7.66 30.31
N ASN A 92 31.80 6.71 31.23
CA ASN A 92 32.89 6.19 32.08
C ASN A 92 33.97 5.45 31.28
N TRP A 93 33.60 4.79 30.17
CA TRP A 93 34.53 4.09 29.30
C TRP A 93 35.35 5.06 28.43
N VAL A 94 34.69 6.09 27.88
CA VAL A 94 35.31 7.06 26.95
C VAL A 94 36.10 8.15 27.68
N SER A 95 35.78 8.43 28.95
CA SER A 95 36.50 9.42 29.76
C SER A 95 37.19 8.74 30.95
N PRO A 96 38.54 8.68 30.99
CA PRO A 96 39.23 8.30 32.22
C PRO A 96 38.88 9.30 33.34
N PRO A 97 38.93 8.90 34.62
CA PRO A 97 38.65 9.80 35.73
C PRO A 97 39.65 10.98 35.72
N GLY A 98 39.21 12.18 35.34
CA GLY A 98 40.06 13.38 35.36
C GLY A 98 39.77 14.49 34.34
N THR A 99 38.93 14.27 33.32
CA THR A 99 38.65 15.31 32.30
C THR A 99 37.16 15.64 32.22
N TYR A 100 36.70 16.49 33.16
CA TYR A 100 35.32 17.01 33.17
C TYR A 100 35.04 18.11 32.13
N ASP A 101 36.06 18.62 31.43
CA ASP A 101 35.95 19.79 30.54
C ASP A 101 35.58 19.49 29.07
N ARG A 102 35.34 18.22 28.69
CA ARG A 102 34.90 17.88 27.31
C ARG A 102 33.41 17.51 27.21
N LEU A 103 32.65 17.65 28.29
CA LEU A 103 31.29 17.11 28.41
C LEU A 103 30.17 17.92 27.71
N LEU A 104 30.48 18.99 26.97
CA LEU A 104 29.45 19.81 26.31
C LEU A 104 29.44 19.76 24.77
N ASP A 105 30.48 19.24 24.10
CA ASP A 105 30.51 19.17 22.63
C ASP A 105 30.03 17.82 22.05
N GLY A 106 29.69 16.85 22.91
CA GLY A 106 29.12 15.56 22.53
C GLY A 106 27.59 15.56 22.39
N LEU A 107 27.02 16.67 21.93
CA LEU A 107 25.60 16.97 21.76
C LEU A 107 24.90 16.13 20.66
N THR A 108 25.24 14.83 20.55
CA THR A 108 24.62 13.90 19.61
C THR A 108 23.81 12.78 20.28
N TRP A 109 23.92 12.61 21.61
CA TRP A 109 23.16 11.58 22.34
C TRP A 109 21.74 12.04 22.68
N THR A 110 21.57 13.26 23.18
CA THR A 110 20.26 13.88 23.45
C THR A 110 19.46 14.17 22.17
N THR A 111 20.10 14.46 21.04
CA THR A 111 19.41 14.60 19.75
C THR A 111 18.88 13.28 19.19
N CYS A 112 19.32 12.13 19.69
CA CYS A 112 18.68 10.84 19.39
C CYS A 112 17.49 10.53 20.31
N VAL A 113 17.41 11.23 21.46
CA VAL A 113 16.42 11.00 22.53
C VAL A 113 15.23 11.97 22.41
N ASP A 114 15.44 13.22 21.98
CA ASP A 114 14.36 14.23 21.98
C ASP A 114 13.80 14.63 20.60
N ASN A 115 14.54 14.48 19.49
CA ASN A 115 14.03 14.95 18.17
C ASN A 115 13.05 13.99 17.47
N ASP A 116 12.70 12.87 18.11
CA ASP A 116 11.94 11.81 17.45
C ASP A 116 10.81 11.22 18.32
N ALA A 117 10.49 11.93 19.40
CA ALA A 117 9.51 11.50 20.39
C ALA A 117 8.05 11.51 19.89
N ASP A 118 7.77 12.09 18.71
CA ASP A 118 6.43 12.02 18.10
C ASP A 118 6.42 11.34 16.73
N SER A 119 7.44 11.53 15.88
CA SER A 119 7.41 11.02 14.49
C SER A 119 7.91 9.57 14.32
N ARG A 120 8.82 9.07 15.18
CA ARG A 120 9.33 7.69 15.05
C ARG A 120 8.36 6.65 15.60
N TRP A 121 7.61 6.98 16.65
CA TRP A 121 6.56 6.12 17.22
C TRP A 121 5.46 5.85 16.19
N GLU A 122 5.14 6.85 15.36
CA GLU A 122 4.24 6.72 14.23
C GLU A 122 4.84 5.98 13.04
N SER A 123 6.16 5.84 12.94
CA SER A 123 6.84 5.20 11.79
C SER A 123 7.22 3.72 11.99
N GLY A 124 7.27 3.23 13.24
CA GLY A 124 7.58 1.82 13.54
C GLY A 124 9.03 1.44 13.25
N ARG A 125 9.90 2.45 13.08
CA ARG A 125 11.33 2.26 12.88
C ARG A 125 11.97 1.77 14.18
N MET A 126 12.66 0.63 14.09
CA MET A 126 13.39 0.05 15.22
C MET A 126 14.42 1.05 15.76
N PRO A 127 14.46 1.32 17.08
CA PRO A 127 15.54 2.08 17.69
C PRO A 127 16.86 1.34 17.44
N GLN A 128 17.77 1.94 16.66
CA GLN A 128 19.06 1.32 16.41
C GLN A 128 19.83 1.24 17.73
N LEU A 129 20.45 0.08 18.00
CA LEU A 129 21.49 0.02 19.02
C LEU A 129 22.59 1.01 18.61
N PRO A 130 23.06 1.89 19.51
CA PRO A 130 24.11 2.86 19.17
C PRO A 130 25.42 2.21 18.70
N TYR A 131 25.61 0.91 18.96
CA TYR A 131 26.91 0.26 18.99
C TYR A 131 27.16 -0.74 17.84
N LYS A 132 26.42 -0.63 16.72
CA LYS A 132 26.60 -1.55 15.56
C LYS A 132 28.02 -1.57 14.96
N LYS A 133 28.83 -0.55 15.24
CA LYS A 133 30.20 -0.42 14.74
C LYS A 133 31.27 -0.93 15.71
N GLU A 134 30.91 -1.24 16.95
CA GLU A 134 31.85 -1.62 18.03
C GLU A 134 31.26 -2.80 18.85
N PRO A 135 31.46 -4.05 18.40
CA PRO A 135 30.85 -5.23 19.01
C PRO A 135 31.34 -5.49 20.44
N GLU A 136 32.60 -5.17 20.74
CA GLU A 136 33.19 -5.34 22.08
C GLU A 136 32.56 -4.38 23.11
N LEU A 137 32.33 -3.12 22.72
CA LEU A 137 31.62 -2.14 23.54
C LEU A 137 30.17 -2.56 23.80
N SER A 138 29.50 -3.10 22.77
CA SER A 138 28.15 -3.62 22.92
C SER A 138 28.08 -4.78 23.93
N LEU A 139 29.05 -5.70 23.91
CA LEU A 139 29.13 -6.81 24.86
C LEU A 139 29.38 -6.32 26.28
N PHE A 140 30.30 -5.36 26.45
CA PHE A 140 30.58 -4.74 27.74
C PHE A 140 29.32 -4.06 28.31
N LEU A 141 28.68 -3.16 27.56
CA LEU A 141 27.49 -2.44 28.02
C LEU A 141 26.34 -3.40 28.34
N MET A 142 26.14 -4.46 27.56
CA MET A 142 25.12 -5.48 27.83
C MET A 142 25.44 -6.31 29.10
N SER A 143 26.70 -6.46 29.49
CA SER A 143 27.09 -7.19 30.70
C SER A 143 26.84 -6.43 32.00
N ILE A 144 26.73 -5.10 31.95
CA ILE A 144 26.53 -4.24 33.13
C ILE A 144 25.05 -4.00 33.41
N VAL A 145 24.21 -4.09 32.38
CA VAL A 145 22.76 -3.91 32.52
C VAL A 145 22.17 -5.12 33.26
N PRO A 146 21.38 -4.91 34.33
CA PRO A 146 20.67 -5.99 35.01
C PRO A 146 19.84 -6.82 34.03
N LYS A 147 19.89 -8.16 34.17
CA LYS A 147 19.21 -9.09 33.26
C LYS A 147 17.72 -8.77 33.08
N GLU A 148 17.03 -8.36 34.15
CA GLU A 148 15.62 -7.97 34.08
C GLU A 148 15.38 -6.78 33.13
N ILE A 149 16.23 -5.75 33.18
CA ILE A 149 16.12 -4.58 32.31
C ILE A 149 16.44 -4.98 30.86
N LEU A 150 17.46 -5.82 30.67
CA LEU A 150 17.85 -6.34 29.36
C LEU A 150 16.72 -7.19 28.72
N ASP A 151 16.05 -8.03 29.49
CA ASP A 151 14.93 -8.86 29.03
C ASP A 151 13.73 -7.99 28.61
N LYS A 152 13.45 -6.91 29.36
CA LYS A 152 12.39 -5.93 29.05
C LYS A 152 12.72 -5.09 27.82
N GLU A 153 13.97 -4.65 27.67
CA GLU A 153 14.44 -3.95 26.47
C GLU A 153 14.36 -4.84 25.21
N ASN A 154 14.72 -6.12 25.35
CA ASN A 154 14.56 -7.10 24.26
C ASN A 154 13.08 -7.28 23.88
N ALA A 155 12.18 -7.34 24.87
CA ALA A 155 10.74 -7.39 24.62
C ALA A 155 10.24 -6.11 23.93
N TYR A 156 10.70 -4.93 24.37
CA TYR A 156 10.38 -3.63 23.78
C TYR A 156 10.76 -3.61 22.30
N ARG A 157 11.99 -4.00 21.96
CA ARG A 157 12.47 -4.11 20.57
C ARG A 157 11.65 -5.08 19.73
N ARG A 158 11.29 -6.25 20.27
CA ARG A 158 10.43 -7.22 19.56
C ARG A 158 9.07 -6.62 19.23
N CYS A 159 8.48 -5.82 20.12
CA CYS A 159 7.21 -5.14 19.85
C CYS A 159 7.31 -4.18 18.65
N PHE A 160 8.40 -3.44 18.50
CA PHE A 160 8.61 -2.59 17.31
C PHE A 160 8.76 -3.41 16.03
N THR A 161 9.49 -4.52 16.07
CA THR A 161 9.57 -5.44 14.92
C THR A 161 8.20 -5.97 14.54
N THR A 162 7.41 -6.40 15.53
CA THR A 162 6.03 -6.85 15.31
C THR A 162 5.17 -5.75 14.70
N LEU A 163 5.26 -4.51 15.20
CA LEU A 163 4.51 -3.37 14.66
C LEU A 163 4.89 -3.07 13.20
N ALA A 164 6.19 -3.13 12.88
CA ALA A 164 6.68 -2.94 11.51
C ALA A 164 6.14 -4.01 10.55
N ASN A 165 6.10 -5.28 10.99
CA ASN A 165 5.54 -6.38 10.22
C ASN A 165 4.03 -6.20 10.00
N ILE A 166 3.27 -5.84 11.05
CA ILE A 166 1.83 -5.59 10.95
C ILE A 166 1.53 -4.45 9.96
N ARG A 167 2.34 -3.38 9.96
CA ARG A 167 2.18 -2.28 9.00
C ARG A 167 2.54 -2.65 7.58
N THR A 168 3.57 -3.49 7.41
CA THR A 168 3.90 -4.05 6.09
C THR A 168 2.73 -4.87 5.56
N GLU A 169 2.11 -5.70 6.41
CA GLU A 169 0.92 -6.46 6.05
C GLU A 169 -0.28 -5.55 5.74
N ASN A 170 -0.47 -4.46 6.49
CA ASN A 170 -1.53 -3.50 6.22
C ASN A 170 -1.34 -2.78 4.86
N ASN A 171 -0.12 -2.37 4.54
CA ASN A 171 0.20 -1.77 3.24
C ASN A 171 -0.01 -2.75 2.09
N GLN A 172 0.36 -4.03 2.27
CA GLN A 172 0.08 -5.09 1.29
C GLN A 172 -1.42 -5.29 1.09
N LEU A 173 -2.21 -5.22 2.17
CA LEU A 173 -3.66 -5.33 2.09
C LEU A 173 -4.29 -4.16 1.33
N GLU A 174 -3.79 -2.93 1.51
CA GLU A 174 -4.24 -1.77 0.76
C GLU A 174 -3.90 -1.88 -0.74
N GLN A 175 -2.71 -2.40 -1.06
CA GLN A 175 -2.33 -2.70 -2.45
C GLN A 175 -3.23 -3.77 -3.07
N GLU A 176 -3.51 -4.84 -2.34
CA GLU A 176 -4.41 -5.91 -2.76
C GLU A 176 -5.83 -5.38 -3.04
N ILE A 177 -6.37 -4.54 -2.14
CA ILE A 177 -7.68 -3.90 -2.32
C ILE A 177 -7.69 -3.03 -3.59
N ASN A 178 -6.64 -2.24 -3.81
CA ASN A 178 -6.50 -1.39 -5.00
C ASN A 178 -6.46 -2.21 -6.29
N GLU A 179 -5.68 -3.29 -6.30
CA GLU A 179 -5.57 -4.19 -7.45
C GLU A 179 -6.91 -4.86 -7.78
N ILE A 180 -7.61 -5.39 -6.76
CA ILE A 180 -8.93 -6.01 -6.94
C ILE A 180 -9.94 -4.98 -7.45
N ALA A 181 -9.96 -3.77 -6.88
CA ALA A 181 -10.85 -2.70 -7.33
C ALA A 181 -10.62 -2.37 -8.81
N LYS A 182 -9.36 -2.19 -9.22
CA LYS A 182 -9.01 -1.93 -10.64
C LYS A 182 -9.38 -3.10 -11.55
N GLN A 183 -9.13 -4.34 -11.13
CA GLN A 183 -9.47 -5.53 -11.91
C GLN A 183 -10.99 -5.63 -12.15
N GLU A 184 -11.80 -5.39 -11.13
CA GLU A 184 -13.26 -5.43 -11.25
C GLU A 184 -13.79 -4.31 -12.13
N LEU A 185 -13.27 -3.09 -12.00
CA LEU A 185 -13.63 -1.97 -12.87
C LEU A 185 -13.29 -2.30 -14.33
N ASN A 186 -12.11 -2.85 -14.58
CA ASN A 186 -11.71 -3.31 -15.91
C ASN A 186 -12.70 -4.36 -16.45
N GLN A 187 -12.99 -5.40 -15.68
CA GLN A 187 -13.92 -6.46 -16.07
C GLN A 187 -15.33 -5.92 -16.37
N TYR A 188 -15.81 -4.98 -15.56
CA TYR A 188 -17.09 -4.30 -15.77
C TYR A 188 -17.09 -3.51 -17.09
N ALA A 189 -16.07 -2.70 -17.36
CA ALA A 189 -15.97 -1.93 -18.60
C ALA A 189 -15.89 -2.84 -19.85
N TYR A 190 -15.12 -3.92 -19.80
CA TYR A 190 -15.08 -4.90 -20.89
C TYR A 190 -16.42 -5.60 -21.09
N SER A 191 -17.10 -5.98 -20.01
CA SER A 191 -18.41 -6.62 -20.07
C SER A 191 -19.49 -5.68 -20.61
N ALA A 192 -19.48 -4.41 -20.18
CA ALA A 192 -20.37 -3.38 -20.68
C ALA A 192 -20.16 -3.13 -22.17
N ARG A 193 -18.91 -3.08 -22.65
CA ARG A 193 -18.59 -2.96 -24.08
C ARG A 193 -19.10 -4.15 -24.89
N LYS A 194 -18.91 -5.37 -24.39
CA LYS A 194 -19.46 -6.59 -25.03
C LYS A 194 -21.00 -6.54 -25.11
N GLY A 195 -21.68 -6.18 -24.02
CA GLY A 195 -23.13 -6.06 -23.98
C GLY A 195 -23.65 -5.01 -24.98
N ALA A 196 -23.03 -3.84 -25.01
CA ALA A 196 -23.39 -2.78 -25.96
C ALA A 196 -23.15 -3.21 -27.42
N THR A 197 -22.08 -3.95 -27.69
CA THR A 197 -21.79 -4.50 -29.01
C THR A 197 -22.88 -5.49 -29.46
N ILE A 198 -23.30 -6.41 -28.58
CA ILE A 198 -24.37 -7.38 -28.87
C ILE A 198 -25.70 -6.66 -29.13
N ALA A 199 -26.04 -5.65 -28.35
CA ALA A 199 -27.25 -4.86 -28.53
C ALA A 199 -27.25 -4.15 -29.89
N TRP A 200 -26.12 -3.55 -30.28
CA TRP A 200 -25.95 -2.92 -31.59
C TRP A 200 -26.09 -3.92 -32.74
N PHE A 201 -25.44 -5.08 -32.67
CA PHE A 201 -25.60 -6.11 -33.70
C PHE A 201 -27.03 -6.62 -33.80
N SER A 202 -27.73 -6.77 -32.68
CA SER A 202 -29.15 -7.16 -32.64
C SER A 202 -30.03 -6.11 -33.34
N LEU A 203 -29.80 -4.82 -33.09
CA LEU A 203 -30.53 -3.73 -33.75
C LEU A 203 -30.30 -3.70 -35.27
N VAL A 204 -29.06 -3.92 -35.71
CA VAL A 204 -28.71 -4.01 -37.14
C VAL A 204 -29.42 -5.21 -37.78
N ALA A 205 -29.40 -6.38 -37.13
CA ALA A 205 -30.07 -7.58 -37.62
C ALA A 205 -31.60 -7.39 -37.75
N VAL A 206 -32.25 -6.80 -36.74
CA VAL A 206 -33.69 -6.47 -36.79
C VAL A 206 -34.00 -5.50 -37.93
N SER A 207 -33.15 -4.49 -38.13
CA SER A 207 -33.30 -3.51 -39.21
C SER A 207 -33.21 -4.18 -40.60
N PHE A 208 -32.25 -5.10 -40.79
CA PHE A 208 -32.15 -5.89 -42.03
C PHE A 208 -33.36 -6.80 -42.24
N LEU A 209 -33.88 -7.45 -41.19
CA LEU A 209 -35.08 -8.29 -41.28
C LEU A 209 -36.32 -7.46 -41.65
N CYS A 210 -36.54 -6.32 -41.01
CA CYS A 210 -37.65 -5.41 -41.34
C CYS A 210 -37.52 -4.86 -42.77
N GLY A 211 -36.32 -4.46 -43.19
CA GLY A 211 -36.05 -3.99 -44.55
C GLY A 211 -36.31 -5.06 -45.61
N GLY A 212 -35.87 -6.30 -45.36
CA GLY A 212 -36.13 -7.44 -46.24
C GLY A 212 -37.61 -7.78 -46.36
N LEU A 213 -38.37 -7.74 -45.25
CA LEU A 213 -39.82 -7.94 -45.27
C LEU A 213 -40.55 -6.82 -46.01
N TYR A 214 -40.13 -5.57 -45.83
CA TYR A 214 -40.69 -4.42 -46.55
C TYR A 214 -40.43 -4.51 -48.06
N PHE A 215 -39.20 -4.85 -48.45
CA PHE A 215 -38.83 -5.04 -49.85
C PHE A 215 -39.60 -6.21 -50.50
N LYS A 216 -39.74 -7.34 -49.77
CA LYS A 216 -40.54 -8.48 -50.23
C LYS A 216 -41.98 -8.06 -50.49
N LYS A 217 -42.63 -7.35 -49.55
CA LYS A 217 -44.01 -6.85 -49.71
C LYS A 217 -44.17 -5.91 -50.91
N TYR A 218 -43.21 -5.02 -51.14
CA TYR A 218 -43.24 -4.09 -52.27
C TYR A 218 -43.00 -4.79 -53.63
N SER A 219 -42.14 -5.81 -53.67
CA SER A 219 -41.89 -6.58 -54.90
C SER A 219 -43.09 -7.42 -55.34
N THR A 220 -43.87 -7.97 -54.40
CA THR A 220 -45.12 -8.70 -54.72
C THR A 220 -46.23 -7.78 -55.20
N LEU A 221 -46.28 -6.52 -54.73
CA LEU A 221 -47.26 -5.54 -55.20
C LEU A 221 -46.96 -5.01 -56.61
N LYS A 222 -45.69 -5.01 -57.05
CA LYS A 222 -45.28 -4.59 -58.40
C LYS A 222 -45.40 -5.67 -59.48
N ASN A 223 -45.51 -6.95 -59.09
CA ASN A 223 -45.76 -8.07 -59.99
C ASN A 223 -47.05 -8.80 -59.57
N PRO A 224 -48.24 -8.22 -59.82
CA PRO A 224 -49.46 -9.01 -59.78
C PRO A 224 -49.34 -10.02 -60.92
N ARG A 225 -49.14 -11.30 -60.59
CA ARG A 225 -49.26 -12.38 -61.57
C ARG A 225 -50.68 -12.32 -62.12
N THR A 226 -50.81 -11.86 -63.37
CA THR A 226 -51.97 -12.09 -64.24
C THR A 226 -52.18 -13.58 -64.47
#